data_AF-A0A673MFN6-F1
#
_entry.id   AF-A0A673MFN6-F1
#
_cell.length_a   1.000
_cell.length_b   1.000
_cell.length_c   1.000
_cell.angle_alpha   90.00
_cell.angle_beta   90.00
_cell.angle_gamma   90.00
#
_symmetry.space_group_name_H-M   'P 1'
#
loop_
_entity.id
_entity.type
_entity.pdbx_description
1 polymer ?
#
loop_
_entity_poly.entity_id
_entity_poly.type
_entity_poly.pdbx_seq_one_letter_code
_entity_poly.pdbx_strand_id
1 'polypeptide(L)'
;MFPRYENFLNQHLGPHVNEHICDTEIRKRHITAPGTANGCKEVNTFIQVNLNDLKAVCDPEKGKPQGNNMFMSNTVYHVVTCKLRSGARHPRCTYRGRKSTRYVVLGCDGGWPVHYDEGIING
;
A
#
# COMPACT_ATOMS: atom_id res chain seq x y z
N MET A 1 14.56 8.26 12.63
CA MET A 1 13.73 8.29 11.39
C MET A 1 13.43 6.84 11.06
N PHE A 2 12.15 6.44 10.88
CA PHE A 2 11.73 5.04 10.72
C PHE A 2 11.63 4.70 9.23
N PRO A 3 12.69 4.18 8.57
CA PRO A 3 12.75 4.11 7.11
C PRO A 3 11.68 3.20 6.52
N ARG A 4 11.26 2.17 7.28
CA ARG A 4 10.19 1.26 6.88
C ARG A 4 8.81 1.92 6.86
N TYR A 5 8.52 2.80 7.82
CA TYR A 5 7.27 3.54 7.89
C TYR A 5 7.18 4.57 6.76
N GLU A 6 8.26 5.30 6.49
CA GLU A 6 8.30 6.25 5.37
C GLU A 6 8.13 5.55 4.02
N ASN A 7 8.81 4.42 3.82
CA ASN A 7 8.64 3.61 2.63
C ASN A 7 7.22 3.05 2.51
N PHE A 8 6.61 2.65 3.63
CA PHE A 8 5.20 2.23 3.65
C PHE A 8 4.28 3.37 3.22
N LEU A 9 4.44 4.58 3.75
CA LEU A 9 3.63 5.74 3.34
C LEU A 9 3.82 6.04 1.85
N ASN A 10 5.07 6.04 1.38
CA ASN A 10 5.37 6.25 -0.03
C ASN A 10 4.64 5.24 -0.92
N GLN A 11 4.63 3.96 -0.53
CA GLN A 11 3.99 2.91 -1.31
C GLN A 11 2.46 2.90 -1.19
N HIS A 12 1.90 3.17 0.00
CA HIS A 12 0.53 2.79 0.32
C HIS A 12 -0.40 3.94 0.71
N LEU A 13 0.09 5.12 1.12
CA LEU A 13 -0.79 6.25 1.41
C LEU A 13 -1.15 7.00 0.11
N GLY A 14 -2.41 7.00 -0.28
CA GLY A 14 -2.85 7.64 -1.53
C GLY A 14 -4.24 8.26 -1.46
N PRO A 15 -4.47 9.29 -0.62
CA PRO A 15 -5.80 9.92 -0.47
C PRO A 15 -6.40 10.45 -1.78
N HIS A 16 -5.57 10.76 -2.77
CA HIS A 16 -5.99 11.31 -4.06
C HIS A 16 -5.61 10.43 -5.26
N VAL A 17 -5.10 9.21 -5.01
CA VAL A 17 -4.72 8.30 -6.09
C VAL A 17 -5.98 7.63 -6.64
N ASN A 18 -6.15 7.65 -7.96
CA ASN A 18 -7.24 6.95 -8.65
C ASN A 18 -6.68 5.91 -9.63
N GLU A 19 -7.56 5.04 -10.15
CA GLU A 19 -7.26 3.93 -11.04
C GLU A 19 -6.61 4.32 -12.38
N HIS A 20 -6.73 5.58 -12.80
CA HIS A 20 -6.18 6.08 -14.06
C HIS A 20 -4.77 6.67 -13.93
N ILE A 21 -4.27 6.86 -12.69
CA ILE A 21 -2.98 7.53 -12.45
C ILE A 21 -1.93 6.62 -11.81
N CYS A 22 -2.14 5.30 -11.80
CA CYS A 22 -1.18 4.32 -11.28
C CYS A 22 0.23 4.52 -11.85
N ASP A 23 0.36 4.62 -13.17
CA ASP A 23 1.65 4.78 -13.86
C ASP A 23 2.38 6.05 -13.41
N THR A 24 1.65 7.16 -13.41
CA THR A 24 2.18 8.47 -13.00
C THR A 24 2.60 8.45 -11.54
N GLU A 25 1.76 7.93 -10.65
CA GLU A 25 2.02 7.97 -9.22
C GLU A 25 3.16 7.03 -8.82
N ILE A 26 3.17 5.80 -9.31
CA ILE A 26 4.25 4.83 -9.04
C ILE A 26 5.59 5.33 -9.56
N ARG A 27 5.61 5.94 -10.75
CA ARG A 27 6.83 6.55 -11.31
C ARG A 27 7.29 7.76 -10.49
N LYS A 28 6.38 8.69 -10.18
CA LYS A 28 6.68 9.91 -9.40
C LYS A 28 7.26 9.57 -8.03
N ARG A 29 6.76 8.51 -7.40
CA ARG A 29 7.18 8.03 -6.07
C ARG A 29 8.36 7.06 -6.10
N HIS A 30 8.87 6.71 -7.30
CA HIS A 30 9.93 5.73 -7.49
C HIS A 30 9.68 4.41 -6.73
N ILE A 31 8.45 3.89 -6.78
CA ILE A 31 8.10 2.62 -6.11
C ILE A 31 8.65 1.46 -6.93
N THR A 32 9.56 0.67 -6.35
CA THR A 32 10.26 -0.43 -7.03
C THR A 32 9.97 -1.78 -6.38
N ALA A 33 10.23 -2.86 -7.13
CA ALA A 33 10.27 -4.19 -6.57
C ALA A 33 11.43 -4.30 -5.55
N PRO A 34 11.20 -4.90 -4.36
CA PRO A 34 12.24 -5.10 -3.36
C PRO A 34 13.48 -5.80 -3.93
N GLY A 35 14.67 -5.34 -3.56
CA GLY A 35 15.94 -5.95 -3.98
C GLY A 35 16.32 -5.75 -5.44
N THR A 36 15.64 -4.86 -6.17
CA THR A 36 15.92 -4.60 -7.60
C THR A 36 16.47 -3.18 -7.83
N ALA A 37 17.39 -3.05 -8.79
CA ALA A 37 17.77 -1.76 -9.35
C ALA A 37 16.67 -1.31 -10.34
N ASN A 38 15.66 -0.60 -9.83
CA ASN A 38 14.55 0.01 -10.58
C ASN A 38 13.54 -0.97 -11.20
N GLY A 39 13.40 -2.19 -10.67
CA GLY A 39 12.38 -3.13 -11.13
C GLY A 39 10.97 -2.62 -10.88
N CYS A 40 10.06 -2.89 -11.83
CA CYS A 40 8.64 -2.60 -11.63
C CYS A 40 8.07 -3.50 -10.52
N LYS A 41 7.30 -2.94 -9.60
CA LYS A 41 6.63 -3.72 -8.56
C LYS A 41 5.39 -4.39 -9.17
N GLU A 42 5.21 -5.69 -8.99
CA GLU A 42 4.10 -6.43 -9.63
C GLU A 42 2.72 -5.95 -9.20
N VAL A 43 2.55 -5.64 -7.91
CA VAL A 43 1.30 -5.11 -7.35
C VAL A 43 1.64 -4.02 -6.34
N ASN A 44 0.91 -2.92 -6.41
CA ASN A 44 0.94 -1.90 -5.37
C ASN A 44 -0.46 -1.38 -5.09
N THR A 45 -0.88 -1.41 -3.83
CA THR A 45 -2.16 -0.82 -3.41
C THR A 45 -1.96 0.54 -2.74
N PHE A 46 -2.68 1.56 -3.21
CA PHE A 46 -2.85 2.84 -2.53
C PHE A 46 -4.16 2.86 -1.74
N ILE A 47 -4.08 3.21 -0.45
CA ILE A 47 -5.21 3.36 0.45
C ILE A 47 -5.64 4.82 0.46
N GLN A 48 -6.90 5.07 0.14
CA GLN A 48 -7.49 6.41 0.12
C GLN A 48 -7.96 6.79 1.52
N VAL A 49 -7.04 7.23 2.36
CA VAL A 49 -7.29 7.52 3.77
C VAL A 49 -6.38 8.66 4.23
N ASN A 50 -6.75 9.36 5.31
CA ASN A 50 -5.85 10.30 5.96
C ASN A 50 -4.81 9.58 6.82
N LEU A 51 -3.75 10.30 7.22
CA LEU A 51 -2.63 9.71 7.94
C LEU A 51 -3.00 9.18 9.33
N ASN A 52 -3.92 9.86 10.04
CA ASN A 52 -4.29 9.49 11.40
C ASN A 52 -5.11 8.20 11.42
N ASP A 53 -6.08 8.07 10.52
CA ASP A 53 -6.90 6.86 10.38
C ASP A 53 -6.05 5.66 9.93
N LEU A 54 -5.04 5.88 9.08
CA LEU A 54 -4.11 4.83 8.68
C LEU A 54 -3.26 4.33 9.86
N LYS A 55 -2.76 5.24 10.69
CA LYS A 55 -2.02 4.89 11.91
C LYS A 55 -2.90 4.20 12.94
N ALA A 56 -4.16 4.60 13.06
CA ALA A 56 -5.10 4.02 14.00
C ALA A 56 -5.30 2.51 13.77
N VAL A 57 -5.05 2.00 12.57
CA VAL A 57 -5.07 0.54 12.33
C VAL A 57 -4.04 -0.20 13.18
N CYS A 58 -2.90 0.41 13.47
CA CYS A 58 -1.83 -0.18 14.30
C CYS A 58 -2.02 0.04 15.81
N ASP A 59 -3.09 0.71 16.22
CA ASP A 59 -3.47 0.87 17.63
C ASP A 59 -4.28 -0.38 18.07
N PRO A 60 -3.83 -1.14 19.08
CA PRO A 60 -4.54 -2.33 19.55
C PRO A 60 -5.99 -2.11 20.00
N GLU A 61 -6.37 -0.87 20.32
CA GLU A 61 -7.75 -0.50 20.68
C GLU A 61 -8.61 -0.16 19.45
N LYS A 62 -7.99 0.17 18.30
CA LYS A 62 -8.67 0.66 17.09
C LYS A 62 -8.49 -0.22 15.85
N GLY A 63 -7.56 -1.17 15.88
CA GLY A 63 -7.40 -2.25 14.91
C GLY A 63 -7.67 -3.62 15.52
N LYS A 64 -7.90 -4.62 14.68
CA LYS A 64 -8.11 -6.01 15.10
C LYS A 64 -6.82 -6.83 14.92
N PRO A 65 -6.15 -7.27 16.00
CA PRO A 65 -4.94 -8.09 15.89
C PRO A 65 -5.18 -9.37 15.08
N GLN A 66 -4.24 -9.69 14.19
CA GLN A 66 -4.24 -10.92 13.36
C GLN A 66 -3.09 -11.87 13.72
N GLY A 67 -2.26 -11.54 14.72
CA GLY A 67 -1.01 -12.23 15.03
C GLY A 67 0.17 -11.71 14.20
N ASN A 68 1.40 -12.07 14.57
CA ASN A 68 2.64 -11.69 13.85
C ASN A 68 2.79 -10.17 13.61
N ASN A 69 2.37 -9.35 14.56
CA ASN A 69 2.33 -7.87 14.46
C ASN A 69 1.47 -7.35 13.28
N MET A 70 0.52 -8.13 12.80
CA MET A 70 -0.44 -7.73 11.78
C MET A 70 -1.74 -7.26 12.43
N PHE A 71 -2.32 -6.20 11.87
CA PHE A 71 -3.57 -5.59 12.34
C PHE A 71 -4.51 -5.36 11.16
N MET A 72 -5.75 -5.81 11.30
CA MET A 72 -6.83 -5.53 10.36
C MET A 72 -7.53 -4.24 10.76
N SER A 73 -7.90 -3.40 9.79
CA SER A 73 -8.74 -2.24 10.05
C SER A 73 -10.12 -2.65 10.58
N ASN A 74 -10.69 -1.86 11.49
CA ASN A 74 -12.07 -2.06 11.97
C ASN A 74 -13.13 -1.55 10.99
N THR A 75 -12.73 -0.71 10.05
CA THR A 75 -13.57 -0.17 8.98
C THR A 75 -13.01 -0.56 7.61
N VAL A 76 -13.87 -0.51 6.60
CA VAL A 76 -13.45 -0.68 5.20
C VAL A 76 -12.88 0.63 4.66
N TYR A 77 -11.83 0.54 3.86
CA TYR A 77 -11.26 1.68 3.14
C TYR A 77 -11.46 1.54 1.64
N HIS A 78 -11.57 2.67 0.97
CA HIS A 78 -11.40 2.73 -0.47
C HIS A 78 -9.92 2.55 -0.81
N VAL A 79 -9.65 1.71 -1.80
CA VAL A 79 -8.30 1.40 -2.25
C VAL A 79 -8.22 1.36 -3.77
N VAL A 80 -7.04 1.67 -4.28
CA VAL A 80 -6.68 1.51 -5.69
C VAL A 80 -5.53 0.52 -5.78
N THR A 81 -5.80 -0.66 -6.33
CA THR A 81 -4.77 -1.65 -6.61
C THR A 81 -4.25 -1.45 -8.03
N CYS A 82 -2.97 -1.13 -8.14
CA CYS A 82 -2.23 -1.02 -9.39
C CYS A 82 -1.51 -2.35 -9.65
N LYS A 83 -1.98 -3.11 -10.63
CA LYS A 83 -1.34 -4.36 -11.07
C LYS A 83 -0.51 -4.10 -12.31
N LEU A 84 0.74 -4.55 -12.31
CA LEU A 84 1.64 -4.39 -13.45
C LEU A 84 1.00 -5.00 -14.71
N ARG A 85 1.00 -4.22 -15.78
CA ARG A 85 0.50 -4.61 -17.10
C ARG A 85 1.67 -4.91 -18.04
N SER A 86 2.70 -4.05 -18.04
CA SER A 86 3.91 -4.26 -18.83
C SER A 86 5.08 -3.43 -18.31
N GLY A 87 6.29 -3.78 -18.76
CA GLY A 87 7.54 -3.12 -18.38
C GLY A 87 8.29 -3.90 -17.30
N ALA A 88 9.62 -3.94 -17.41
CA ALA A 88 10.48 -4.62 -16.43
C ALA A 88 11.12 -3.63 -15.44
N ARG A 89 11.39 -2.39 -15.89
CA ARG A 89 12.06 -1.35 -15.10
C ARG A 89 11.48 0.03 -15.38
N HIS A 90 11.61 0.92 -14.40
CA HIS A 90 11.31 2.34 -14.57
C HIS A 90 12.15 2.98 -15.68
N PRO A 91 11.62 3.98 -16.42
CA PRO A 91 10.31 4.62 -16.26
C PRO A 91 9.18 3.94 -17.08
N ARG A 92 9.38 2.71 -17.58
CA ARG A 92 8.47 2.04 -18.53
C ARG A 92 7.42 1.13 -17.86
N CYS A 93 7.26 1.22 -16.54
CA CYS A 93 6.26 0.43 -15.83
C CYS A 93 4.86 0.97 -16.14
N THR A 94 3.99 0.14 -16.70
CA THR A 94 2.58 0.47 -16.93
C THR A 94 1.68 -0.45 -16.12
N TYR A 95 0.59 0.08 -15.60
CA TYR A 95 -0.26 -0.57 -14.61
C TYR A 95 -1.73 -0.50 -15.02
N ARG A 96 -2.49 -1.50 -14.59
CA ARG A 96 -3.94 -1.47 -14.57
C ARG A 96 -4.39 -1.15 -13.15
N GLY A 97 -5.03 0.00 -12.97
CA GLY A 97 -5.69 0.33 -11.70
C GLY A 97 -7.05 -0.33 -11.58
N ARG A 98 -7.40 -0.75 -10.36
CA ARG A 98 -8.75 -1.22 -9.99
C ARG A 98 -9.13 -0.64 -8.62
N LYS A 99 -10.29 -0.01 -8.55
CA LYS A 99 -10.91 0.42 -7.29
C LYS A 99 -11.59 -0.76 -6.60
N SER A 100 -11.54 -0.76 -5.28
CA SER A 100 -12.37 -1.62 -4.43
C SER A 100 -12.54 -0.99 -3.05
N THR A 101 -13.45 -1.54 -2.25
CA THR A 101 -13.63 -1.19 -0.84
C THR A 101 -13.42 -2.45 -0.01
N ARG A 102 -12.49 -2.44 0.95
CA ARG A 102 -12.16 -3.62 1.76
C ARG A 102 -11.52 -3.25 3.08
N TYR A 103 -11.54 -4.19 4.03
CA TYR A 103 -10.64 -4.15 5.18
C TYR A 103 -9.20 -4.28 4.70
N VAL A 104 -8.29 -3.56 5.35
CA VAL A 104 -6.85 -3.64 5.07
C VAL A 104 -6.16 -4.34 6.22
N VAL A 105 -5.11 -5.11 5.93
CA VAL A 105 -4.26 -5.68 6.96
C VAL A 105 -2.86 -5.10 6.82
N LEU A 106 -2.37 -4.53 7.92
CA LEU A 106 -1.09 -3.85 7.99
C LEU A 106 -0.18 -4.57 8.96
N GLY A 107 1.09 -4.74 8.60
CA GLY A 107 2.13 -5.07 9.56
C GLY A 107 2.56 -3.80 10.29
N CYS A 108 2.63 -3.88 11.61
CA CYS A 108 2.90 -2.74 12.48
C CYS A 108 4.19 -2.95 13.28
N ASP A 109 4.97 -1.89 13.47
CA ASP A 109 6.20 -1.88 14.27
C ASP A 109 6.13 -0.69 15.24
N GLY A 110 6.05 -0.97 16.54
CA GLY A 110 5.92 0.06 17.57
C GLY A 110 4.71 1.00 17.38
N GLY A 111 3.59 0.48 16.84
CA GLY A 111 2.38 1.27 16.54
C GLY A 111 2.40 1.98 15.18
N TRP A 112 3.42 1.77 14.35
CA TRP A 112 3.55 2.38 13.02
C TRP A 112 3.36 1.37 11.91
N PRO A 113 2.59 1.66 10.86
CA PRO A 113 2.42 0.73 9.75
C PRO A 113 3.69 0.65 8.89
N VAL A 114 4.19 -0.56 8.66
CA VAL A 114 5.44 -0.83 7.94
C VAL A 114 5.28 -1.83 6.79
N HIS A 115 4.13 -2.47 6.68
CA HIS A 115 3.81 -3.44 5.63
C HIS A 115 2.32 -3.43 5.31
N TYR A 116 1.96 -3.62 4.04
CA TYR A 116 0.58 -3.84 3.59
C TYR A 116 0.46 -5.27 3.03
N ASP A 117 -0.53 -6.03 3.50
CA ASP A 117 -0.78 -7.38 3.02
C ASP A 117 -1.56 -7.36 1.69
N GLU A 118 -0.83 -7.55 0.58
CA GLU A 118 -1.41 -7.66 -0.76
C GLU A 118 -2.11 -9.03 -0.99
N GLY A 119 -1.96 -10.02 -0.10
CA GLY A 119 -2.56 -11.35 -0.21
C GLY A 119 -4.09 -11.35 -0.11
N ILE A 120 -4.66 -10.38 0.62
CA ILE A 120 -6.12 -10.20 0.81
C ILE A 120 -6.82 -9.72 -0.47
N ILE A 121 -6.06 -9.36 -1.50
CA ILE A 121 -6.60 -8.90 -2.79
C ILE A 121 -7.08 -10.07 -3.66
N ASN A 122 -6.49 -11.25 -3.46
CA ASN A 122 -6.76 -12.45 -4.26
C ASN A 122 -7.64 -13.47 -3.51
N GLY A 123 -8.16 -13.11 -2.34
CA GLY A 123 -9.13 -13.89 -1.57
C GLY A 123 -10.56 -13.65 -2.00
#